data_AF-A0A964BWT1-F1
#
_entry.id   AF-A0A964BWT1-F1
#
_cell.length_a   1.000
_cell.length_b   1.000
_cell.length_c   1.000
_cell.angle_alpha   90.00
_cell.angle_beta   90.00
_cell.angle_gamma   90.00
#
_symmetry.space_group_name_H-M   'P 1'
#
loop_
_entity.id
_entity.type
_entity.pdbx_description
1 polymer ?
#
loop_
_entity_poly.entity_id
_entity_poly.type
_entity_poly.pdbx_seq_one_letter_code
_entity_poly.pdbx_strand_id
1 'polypeptide(L)' 'MIPLHPEFITKNGKKEFAVIPYEEFEALQELIADIEDLIDLRAAKEEDANQPSLPLAEVKRMLGLLNN' A
#
# COMPACT_ATOMS: atom_id res chain seq x y z
N MET A 1 0.19 -3.31 14.16
CA MET A 1 0.86 -4.61 14.10
C MET A 1 -0.23 -5.66 14.18
N ILE A 2 -0.40 -6.43 13.11
CA ILE A 2 -1.45 -7.46 13.04
C ILE A 2 -0.96 -8.66 13.86
N PRO A 3 -1.71 -9.13 14.87
CA PRO A 3 -1.36 -10.34 15.60
C PRO A 3 -1.49 -11.53 14.64
N LEU A 4 -0.42 -12.31 14.50
CA LEU A 4 -0.41 -13.53 13.69
C LEU A 4 -0.28 -14.76 14.59
N HIS A 5 -1.04 -15.79 14.30
CA HIS A 5 -1.04 -17.07 15.03
C HIS A 5 -0.66 -18.24 14.10
N PRO A 6 0.60 -18.29 13.61
CA PRO A 6 1.04 -19.32 12.69
C PRO A 6 1.27 -20.68 13.37
N GLU A 7 0.78 -21.73 12.72
CA GLU A 7 1.24 -23.10 12.94
C GLU A 7 2.37 -23.43 11.97
N PHE A 8 3.52 -23.84 12.50
CA PHE A 8 4.72 -24.07 11.70
C PHE A 8 4.89 -25.54 11.30
N ILE A 9 5.02 -25.79 10.00
CA ILE A 9 5.37 -27.10 9.46
C ILE A 9 6.90 -27.16 9.31
N THR A 10 7.50 -28.16 9.96
CA THR A 10 8.95 -28.32 10.08
C THR A 10 9.44 -29.51 9.26
N LYS A 11 10.49 -29.32 8.48
CA LYS A 11 11.17 -30.38 7.72
C LYS A 11 12.65 -30.37 8.08
N ASN A 12 13.22 -31.54 8.37
CA ASN A 12 14.63 -31.68 8.81
C ASN A 12 15.01 -30.75 9.98
N GLY A 13 14.09 -30.52 10.92
CA GLY A 13 14.30 -29.64 12.07
C GLY A 13 14.22 -28.13 11.76
N LYS A 14 13.93 -27.73 10.51
CA LYS A 14 13.77 -26.33 10.11
C LYS A 14 12.31 -26.02 9.79
N LYS A 15 11.79 -24.91 10.32
CA LYS A 15 10.47 -24.37 9.94
C LYS A 15 10.53 -23.93 8.47
N GLU A 16 9.72 -24.55 7.63
CA GLU A 16 9.69 -24.24 6.19
C GLU A 16 8.38 -23.57 5.78
N PHE A 17 7.27 -23.91 6.42
CA PHE A 17 5.95 -23.35 6.10
C PHE A 17 5.23 -22.89 7.37
N ALA A 18 4.34 -21.91 7.21
CA ALA A 18 3.42 -21.46 8.23
C ALA A 18 2.00 -21.55 7.67
N VAL A 19 1.10 -22.13 8.46
CA VAL A 19 -0.35 -22.07 8.22
C VAL A 19 -0.91 -21.03 9.16
N ILE A 20 -1.64 -20.05 8.62
CA ILE A 20 -2.29 -19.00 9.40
C ILE A 20 -3.80 -19.03 9.13
N PRO A 21 -4.63 -18.57 10.09
CA PRO A 21 -6.03 -18.30 9.83
C PRO A 21 -6.23 -17.43 8.59
N TYR A 22 -7.29 -17.68 7.84
CA TYR A 22 -7.54 -16.98 6.58
C TYR A 22 -7.73 -15.46 6.78
N GLU A 23 -8.45 -15.06 7.82
CA GLU A 23 -8.65 -13.64 8.17
C GLU A 23 -7.33 -12.92 8.44
N GLU A 24 -6.36 -13.61 9.05
CA GLU A 24 -5.01 -13.07 9.28
C GLU A 24 -4.21 -12.95 7.98
N PHE A 25 -4.41 -13.89 7.05
CA PHE A 25 -3.82 -13.81 5.72
C PHE A 25 -4.37 -12.61 4.95
N GLU A 26 -5.69 -12.41 4.93
CA GLU A 26 -6.33 -11.25 4.28
C GLU A 26 -5.84 -9.94 4.87
N ALA A 27 -5.84 -9.81 6.20
CA ALA A 27 -5.34 -8.62 6.88
C ALA A 27 -3.84 -8.36 6.58
N LEU A 28 -3.04 -9.41 6.45
CA LEU A 28 -1.64 -9.29 6.05
C LEU A 28 -1.50 -8.79 4.61
N GLN A 29 -2.35 -9.26 3.68
CA GLN A 29 -2.35 -8.78 2.30
C GLN A 29 -2.72 -7.29 2.22
N GLU A 30 -3.76 -6.87 2.96
CA GLU A 30 -4.16 -5.45 3.02
C GLU A 30 -3.04 -4.56 3.55
N LEU A 31 -2.38 -4.97 4.63
CA LEU A 31 -1.25 -4.22 5.18
C LEU A 31 -0.09 -4.10 4.19
N ILE A 32 0.19 -5.14 3.42
CA ILE A 32 1.23 -5.11 2.39
C ILE A 32 0.84 -4.12 1.29
N ALA A 33 -0.41 -4.17 0.81
CA ALA A 33 -0.89 -3.23 -0.20
C ALA A 33 -0.80 -1.77 0.27
N ASP A 34 -1.19 -1.48 1.52
CA ASP A 34 -1.04 -0.14 2.11
C ASP A 34 0.42 0.33 2.13
N ILE A 35 1.37 -0.57 2.38
CA ILE A 35 2.80 -0.25 2.37
C ILE A 35 3.28 0.03 0.94
N GLU A 36 2.85 -0.77 -0.03
CA GLU A 36 3.18 -0.57 -1.45
C GLU A 36 2.67 0.80 -1.95
N ASP A 37 1.44 1.16 -1.62
CA ASP A 37 0.87 2.49 -1.91
C ASP A 37 1.71 3.63 -1.30
N LEU A 38 2.25 3.44 -0.09
CA LEU A 38 3.13 4.42 0.54
C LEU A 38 4.50 4.53 -0.15
N ILE A 39 5.03 3.42 -0.67
CA ILE A 39 6.27 3.41 -1.45
C ILE A 39 6.06 4.18 -2.75
N ASP A 40 4.97 3.88 -3.47
CA ASP A 40 4.63 4.55 -4.72
C ASP A 40 4.38 6.05 -4.50
N LEU A 41 3.68 6.43 -3.44
CA LEU A 41 3.49 7.83 -3.07
C LEU A 41 4.80 8.56 -2.81
N ARG A 42 5.78 7.90 -2.17
CA ARG A 42 7.11 8.50 -1.92
C ARG A 42 7.88 8.67 -3.21
N ALA A 43 7.89 7.66 -4.08
CA ALA A 43 8.54 7.73 -5.39
C ALA A 43 7.95 8.87 -6.23
N ALA A 44 6.61 8.94 -6.33
CA ALA A 44 5.93 10.01 -7.05
C ALA A 44 6.27 11.41 -6.51
N LYS A 45 6.34 11.57 -5.17
CA LYS A 45 6.73 12.84 -4.55
C LYS A 45 8.17 13.23 -4.85
N GLU A 46 9.09 12.28 -4.91
CA GLU A 46 10.50 12.54 -5.24
C GLU A 46 10.66 12.94 -6.71
N GLU A 47 9.95 12.26 -7.62
CA GLU A 47 9.92 12.61 -9.05
C GLU A 47 9.30 14.00 -9.31
N ASP A 48 8.22 14.32 -8.59
CA ASP A 48 7.45 15.55 -8.77
C ASP A 48 8.02 16.75 -7.97
N ALA A 49 9.01 16.52 -7.09
CA ALA A 49 9.53 17.52 -6.14
C ALA A 49 10.00 18.84 -6.80
N ASN A 50 10.47 18.77 -8.05
CA ASN A 50 10.96 19.93 -8.81
C ASN A 50 10.10 20.28 -10.02
N GLN A 51 8.95 19.61 -10.19
CA GLN A 51 8.05 19.90 -11.31
C GLN A 51 7.20 21.14 -11.03
N PRO A 52 6.87 21.94 -12.05
CA PRO A 52 5.94 23.04 -11.90
C PRO A 52 4.55 22.54 -11.49
N SER A 53 4.01 23.06 -10.38
CA SER A 53 2.64 22.77 -9.97
C SER A 53 1.62 23.64 -10.71
N LEU A 54 0.40 23.13 -10.87
CA LEU A 54 -0.72 23.87 -11.43
C LEU A 54 -1.63 24.40 -10.32
N PRO A 55 -2.14 25.65 -10.43
CA PRO A 55 -3.13 26.16 -9.50
C PRO A 55 -4.40 25.31 -9.50
N LEU A 56 -4.99 25.10 -8.32
CA LEU A 56 -6.23 24.30 -8.19
C LEU A 56 -7.37 24.82 -9.10
N ALA A 57 -7.47 26.13 -9.31
CA ALA A 57 -8.47 26.72 -10.20
C ALA A 57 -8.28 26.28 -11.66
N GLU A 58 -7.03 26.14 -12.10
CA GLU A 58 -6.67 25.64 -13.43
C GLU A 58 -7.07 24.17 -13.58
N VAL A 59 -6.73 23.35 -12.59
CA VAL A 59 -7.10 21.93 -12.56
C VAL A 59 -8.62 21.75 -12.57
N LYS A 60 -9.36 22.53 -11.77
CA LYS A 60 -10.83 22.52 -11.77
C LYS A 60 -11.41 22.90 -13.13
N ARG A 61 -10.80 23.86 -13.83
CA ARG A 61 -11.20 24.23 -15.19
C ARG A 61 -10.98 23.08 -16.17
N MET A 62 -9.79 22.47 -16.14
CA MET A 62 -9.42 21.34 -17.01
C MET A 62 -10.37 20.14 -16.82
N LEU A 63 -10.80 19.88 -15.59
CA LEU A 63 -11.70 18.77 -15.25
C LEU A 63 -13.20 19.11 -15.38
N GLY A 64 -13.56 20.33 -15.80
CA GLY A 64 -14.96 20.74 -15.92
C GLY A 64 -15.71 20.89 -14.59
N LEU A 65 -14.98 21.07 -13.49
CA LEU A 65 -15.50 21.18 -12.12
C LEU A 65 -15.80 22.64 -11.71
N LEU A 66 -15.70 23.58 -12.65
CA LEU A 66 -16.12 24.97 -12.46
C LEU A 66 -17.59 25.12 -12.87
N ASN A 67 -18.51 24.55 -12.10
CA ASN A 67 -19.94 24.83 -12.22
C ASN A 67 -20.50 25.21 -10.84
N ASN A 68 -20.98 26.46 -10.76
CA ASN A 68 -21.54 27.24 -9.65
C ASN A 68 -20.63 27.54 -8.44
#